data_AF-A0A1B1AP10-F1
#
_entry.id   AF-A0A1B1AP10-F1
#
_cell.length_a   1.000
_cell.length_b   1.000
_cell.length_c   1.000
_cell.angle_alpha   90.00
_cell.angle_beta   90.00
_cell.angle_gamma   90.00
#
_symmetry.space_group_name_H-M   'P 1'
#
loop_
_entity.id
_entity.type
_entity.pdbx_description
1 polymer ?
#
loop_
_entity_poly.entity_id
_entity_poly.type
_entity_poly.pdbx_seq_one_letter_code
_entity_poly.pdbx_strand_id
1 'polypeptide(L)'
;MLREIAEHVESWNVDWQTWQGVPLSTGELRLRFPRFDQILPIYWGQDGVAISDDMQDATTEEGIRMYIEETHPRCPWELPSVVSECYQALALFHTEEQMDRFFAGEAMGGGSGSEDFLDFFPLLAQRCIEHLKEAHSPLWEPKRRWPRRETD
;
A
#
# COMPACT_ATOMS: atom_id res chain seq x y z
N MET A 1 29.75 13.22 -5.14
CA MET A 1 28.44 12.58 -4.92
C MET A 1 27.26 13.50 -5.23
N LEU A 2 26.83 14.43 -4.37
CA LEU A 2 25.64 15.27 -4.67
C LEU A 2 25.80 16.16 -5.92
N ARG A 3 27.00 16.67 -6.17
CA ARG A 3 27.32 17.50 -7.35
C ARG A 3 27.31 16.70 -8.65
N GLU A 4 27.78 15.45 -8.63
CA GLU A 4 27.75 14.55 -9.79
C GLU A 4 26.31 14.10 -10.11
N ILE A 5 25.48 13.90 -9.08
CA ILE A 5 24.04 13.63 -9.27
C ILE A 5 23.35 14.84 -9.91
N ALA A 6 23.67 16.06 -9.45
CA ALA A 6 23.12 17.29 -10.02
C ALA A 6 23.55 17.49 -11.49
N GLU A 7 24.85 17.34 -11.79
CA GLU A 7 25.37 17.43 -13.16
C GLU A 7 24.77 16.33 -14.06
N HIS A 8 24.53 15.12 -13.53
CA HIS A 8 23.86 14.05 -14.27
C HIS A 8 22.39 14.38 -14.56
N VAL A 9 21.64 14.89 -13.58
CA VAL A 9 20.24 15.31 -13.74
C VAL A 9 20.11 16.49 -14.71
N GLU A 10 21.02 17.46 -14.65
CA GLU A 10 21.06 18.60 -15.59
C GLU A 10 21.39 18.15 -17.03
N SER A 11 22.21 17.12 -17.19
CA SER A 11 22.51 16.52 -18.49
C SER A 11 21.39 15.62 -19.04
N TRP A 12 20.39 15.32 -18.21
CA TRP A 12 19.31 14.39 -18.53
C TRP A 12 18.26 15.07 -19.43
N ASN A 13 18.66 15.32 -20.67
CA ASN A 13 17.86 15.99 -21.67
C ASN A 13 17.06 14.95 -22.47
N VAL A 14 16.12 14.30 -21.80
CA VAL A 14 15.19 13.39 -22.49
C VAL A 14 13.87 14.13 -22.68
N ASP A 15 13.38 14.07 -23.91
CA ASP A 15 12.10 14.62 -24.27
C ASP A 15 10.99 14.01 -23.39
N TRP A 16 10.21 14.87 -22.74
CA TRP A 16 9.11 14.51 -21.85
C TRP A 16 8.09 13.60 -22.54
N GLN A 17 7.89 13.76 -23.85
CA GLN A 17 7.00 12.91 -24.65
C GLN A 17 7.56 11.49 -24.79
N THR A 18 8.89 11.36 -24.87
CA THR A 18 9.57 10.06 -24.87
C THR A 18 9.46 9.38 -23.50
N TRP A 19 9.49 10.13 -22.39
CA TRP A 19 9.29 9.58 -21.04
C TRP A 19 7.88 9.06 -20.79
N GLN A 20 6.85 9.75 -21.29
CA GLN A 20 5.46 9.32 -21.11
C GLN A 20 5.12 8.05 -21.91
N GLY A 21 5.87 7.76 -22.98
CA GLY A 21 5.63 6.62 -23.86
C GLY A 21 6.35 5.33 -23.46
N VAL A 22 7.33 5.39 -22.55
CA VAL A 22 8.06 4.20 -22.10
C VAL A 22 7.26 3.52 -20.98
N PRO A 23 6.82 2.25 -21.16
CA PRO A 23 6.17 1.51 -20.09
C PRO A 23 7.11 1.33 -18.89
N LEU A 24 6.55 1.46 -17.69
CA LEU A 24 7.30 1.14 -16.47
C LEU A 24 7.67 -0.34 -16.45
N SER A 25 8.89 -0.64 -16.05
CA SER A 25 9.29 -2.00 -15.72
C SER A 25 8.58 -2.50 -14.45
N THR A 26 8.53 -3.82 -14.27
CA THR A 26 7.99 -4.45 -13.05
C THR A 26 8.65 -3.90 -11.79
N GLY A 27 9.97 -3.69 -11.80
CA GLY A 27 10.72 -3.13 -10.68
C GLY A 27 10.32 -1.68 -10.36
N GLU A 28 10.17 -0.83 -11.39
CA GLU A 28 9.74 0.56 -11.20
C GLU A 28 8.30 0.66 -10.71
N LEU A 29 7.42 -0.23 -11.19
CA LEU A 29 6.04 -0.28 -10.74
C LEU A 29 5.93 -0.78 -9.30
N ARG A 30 6.77 -1.75 -8.90
CA ARG A 30 6.86 -2.28 -7.52
C ARG A 30 7.22 -1.20 -6.49
N LEU A 31 8.04 -0.21 -6.87
CA LEU A 31 8.38 0.92 -5.99
C LEU A 31 7.17 1.76 -5.55
N ARG A 32 6.04 1.64 -6.24
CA ARG A 32 4.81 2.33 -5.84
C ARG A 32 4.06 1.63 -4.69
N PHE A 33 4.44 0.41 -4.35
CA PHE A 33 3.73 -0.45 -3.41
C PHE A 33 4.63 -0.99 -2.28
N PRO A 34 5.34 -0.11 -1.54
CA PRO A 34 6.31 -0.53 -0.54
C PRO A 34 5.71 -1.28 0.66
N ARG A 35 4.42 -1.07 0.99
CA ARG A 35 3.77 -1.82 2.09
C ARG A 35 3.26 -3.17 1.63
N PHE A 36 2.68 -3.26 0.44
CA PHE A 36 2.29 -4.54 -0.14
C PHE A 36 3.51 -5.45 -0.34
N ASP A 37 4.65 -4.89 -0.70
CA ASP A 37 5.90 -5.65 -0.80
C ASP A 37 6.31 -6.34 0.51
N GLN A 38 5.93 -5.75 1.66
CA GLN A 38 6.21 -6.30 2.97
C GLN A 38 5.11 -7.26 3.43
N ILE A 39 3.85 -6.95 3.12
CA ILE A 39 2.70 -7.63 3.73
C ILE A 39 2.24 -8.83 2.91
N LEU A 40 2.15 -8.69 1.58
CA LEU A 40 1.57 -9.72 0.72
C LEU A 40 2.33 -11.06 0.76
N PRO A 41 3.68 -11.09 0.78
CA PRO A 41 4.42 -12.33 0.94
C PRO A 41 4.17 -13.03 2.28
N ILE A 42 3.91 -12.26 3.34
CA ILE A 42 3.62 -12.79 4.68
C ILE A 42 2.17 -13.26 4.76
N TYR A 43 1.24 -12.49 4.18
CA TYR A 43 -0.18 -12.81 4.15
C TYR A 43 -0.48 -14.10 3.38
N TRP A 44 0.21 -14.33 2.25
CA TRP A 44 0.03 -15.52 1.41
C TRP A 44 1.15 -16.56 1.53
N GLY A 45 2.10 -16.36 2.46
CA GLY A 45 3.03 -17.39 2.92
C GLY A 45 4.08 -17.84 1.92
N GLN A 46 4.79 -16.91 1.24
CA GLN A 46 5.91 -17.27 0.34
C GLN A 46 7.02 -18.10 1.00
N ASP A 47 7.14 -18.07 2.34
CA ASP A 47 8.18 -18.79 3.09
C ASP A 47 7.64 -19.70 4.21
N GLY A 48 6.35 -20.01 4.24
CA GLY A 48 5.75 -20.85 5.31
C GLY A 48 5.73 -20.19 6.70
N VAL A 49 5.94 -18.88 6.77
CA VAL A 49 5.73 -18.05 7.96
C VAL A 49 4.60 -17.09 7.64
N ALA A 50 3.37 -17.59 7.67
CA ALA A 50 2.20 -16.72 7.73
C ALA A 50 2.25 -15.94 9.05
N ILE A 51 1.49 -14.84 9.18
CA ILE A 51 1.45 -14.03 10.40
C ILE A 51 1.09 -14.90 11.63
N SER A 52 0.43 -16.04 11.41
CA SER A 52 0.44 -17.22 12.30
C SER A 52 0.13 -18.50 11.51
N ASP A 53 0.47 -19.69 12.04
CA ASP A 53 0.05 -21.00 11.49
C ASP A 53 -1.48 -21.08 11.29
N ASP A 54 -2.26 -20.27 12.00
CA ASP A 54 -3.72 -20.22 11.94
C ASP A 54 -4.26 -19.49 10.70
N MET A 55 -3.43 -18.72 9.98
CA MET A 55 -3.86 -18.03 8.76
C MET A 55 -4.01 -18.95 7.55
N GLN A 56 -3.39 -20.14 7.58
CA GLN A 56 -3.41 -21.05 6.44
C GLN A 56 -4.81 -21.60 6.14
N ASP A 57 -5.66 -21.71 7.17
CA ASP A 57 -7.05 -22.19 7.07
C ASP A 57 -8.08 -21.07 7.28
N ALA A 58 -7.62 -19.81 7.44
CA ALA A 58 -8.48 -18.67 7.71
C ALA A 58 -9.22 -18.22 6.45
N THR A 59 -10.47 -17.78 6.61
CA THR A 59 -11.16 -17.04 5.55
C THR A 59 -10.47 -15.69 5.30
N THR A 60 -10.69 -15.09 4.13
CA THR A 60 -10.13 -13.77 3.79
C THR A 60 -10.42 -12.71 4.86
N GLU A 61 -11.65 -12.64 5.37
CA GLU A 61 -12.01 -11.67 6.42
C GLU A 61 -11.27 -11.95 7.74
N GLU A 62 -11.09 -13.22 8.09
CA GLU A 62 -10.35 -13.62 9.29
C GLU A 62 -8.86 -13.29 9.15
N GLY A 63 -8.27 -13.54 7.98
CA GLY A 63 -6.89 -13.17 7.68
C GLY A 63 -6.67 -11.65 7.75
N ILE A 64 -7.59 -10.85 7.20
CA ILE A 64 -7.55 -9.39 7.32
C ILE A 64 -7.63 -8.96 8.79
N ARG A 65 -8.52 -9.58 9.58
CA ARG A 65 -8.66 -9.28 11.01
C ARG A 65 -7.36 -9.60 11.76
N MET A 66 -6.79 -10.78 11.55
CA MET A 66 -5.51 -11.19 12.15
C MET A 66 -4.38 -10.22 11.78
N TYR A 67 -4.29 -9.82 10.52
CA TYR A 67 -3.31 -8.82 10.07
C TYR A 67 -3.46 -7.48 10.83
N ILE A 68 -4.69 -7.00 10.99
CA ILE A 68 -4.97 -5.75 11.73
C ILE A 68 -4.57 -5.89 13.21
N GLU A 69 -4.92 -7.02 13.84
CA GLU A 69 -4.59 -7.32 15.24
C GLU A 69 -3.08 -7.34 15.47
N GLU A 70 -2.33 -8.00 14.58
CA GLU A 70 -0.86 -8.10 14.63
C GLU A 70 -0.15 -6.78 14.33
N THR A 71 -0.80 -5.91 13.56
CA THR A 71 -0.31 -4.55 13.30
C THR A 71 -0.51 -3.64 14.53
N HIS A 72 -1.40 -3.99 15.47
CA HIS A 72 -1.67 -3.19 16.66
C HIS A 72 -0.48 -3.26 17.65
N PRO A 73 -0.06 -2.13 18.27
CA PRO A 73 -0.65 -0.79 18.28
C PRO A 73 -0.08 0.17 17.21
N ARG A 74 0.69 -0.33 16.23
CA ARG A 74 1.32 0.50 15.19
C ARG A 74 0.38 0.88 14.05
N CYS A 75 -0.85 0.36 14.06
CA CYS A 75 -1.85 0.56 13.00
C CYS A 75 -2.08 2.02 12.55
N PRO A 76 -2.02 3.08 13.38
CA PRO A 76 -2.13 4.46 12.88
C PRO A 76 -1.01 4.89 11.93
N TRP A 77 0.15 4.24 11.99
CA TRP A 77 1.32 4.55 11.15
C TRP A 77 1.42 3.64 9.92
N GLU A 78 0.81 2.46 9.98
CA GLU A 78 0.98 1.41 8.97
C GLU A 78 -0.25 1.26 8.07
N LEU A 79 -1.46 1.16 8.65
CA LEU A 79 -2.69 0.89 7.91
C LEU A 79 -3.07 2.00 6.89
N PRO A 80 -2.82 3.30 7.13
CA PRO A 80 -3.11 4.32 6.12
C PRO A 80 -2.36 4.10 4.79
N SER A 81 -1.11 3.61 4.85
CA SER A 81 -0.34 3.29 3.66
C SER A 81 -0.90 2.07 2.93
N VAL A 82 -1.34 1.03 3.67
CA VAL A 82 -2.03 -0.13 3.09
C VAL A 82 -3.29 0.28 2.34
N VAL A 83 -4.13 1.12 2.96
CA VAL A 83 -5.34 1.67 2.32
C VAL A 83 -5.00 2.42 1.04
N SER A 84 -3.95 3.26 1.09
CA SER A 84 -3.50 4.00 -0.09
C SER A 84 -3.05 3.07 -1.21
N GLU A 85 -2.31 2.02 -0.88
CA GLU A 85 -1.79 1.06 -1.86
C GLU A 85 -2.90 0.18 -2.46
N CYS A 86 -3.94 -0.18 -1.70
CA CYS A 86 -5.16 -0.82 -2.22
C CYS A 86 -5.79 0.02 -3.33
N TYR A 87 -6.07 1.30 -3.06
CA TYR A 87 -6.71 2.17 -4.04
C TYR A 87 -5.79 2.53 -5.19
N GLN A 88 -4.48 2.59 -4.95
CA GLN A 88 -3.51 2.78 -6.02
C GLN A 88 -3.45 1.57 -6.97
N ALA A 89 -3.55 0.35 -6.44
CA ALA A 89 -3.61 -0.86 -7.26
C ALA A 89 -4.86 -0.85 -8.14
N LEU A 90 -6.02 -0.59 -7.55
CA LEU A 90 -7.30 -0.47 -8.27
C LEU A 90 -7.31 0.65 -9.34
N ALA A 91 -6.49 1.69 -9.17
CA ALA A 91 -6.36 2.75 -10.16
C ALA A 91 -5.42 2.38 -11.33
N LEU A 92 -4.39 1.57 -11.07
CA LEU A 92 -3.34 1.24 -12.04
C LEU A 92 -3.62 -0.03 -12.84
N PHE A 93 -4.30 -1.00 -12.24
CA PHE A 93 -4.65 -2.27 -12.86
C PHE A 93 -6.17 -2.34 -13.04
N HIS A 94 -6.61 -2.70 -14.24
CA HIS A 94 -8.03 -2.62 -14.64
C HIS A 94 -8.69 -3.98 -14.79
N THR A 95 -7.91 -5.06 -14.74
CA THR A 95 -8.42 -6.43 -14.78
C THR A 95 -7.71 -7.30 -13.75
N GLU A 96 -8.37 -8.39 -13.38
CA GLU A 96 -7.81 -9.33 -12.41
C GLU A 96 -6.54 -10.00 -12.93
N GLU A 97 -6.49 -10.36 -14.22
CA GLU A 97 -5.29 -10.97 -14.80
C GLU A 97 -4.06 -10.06 -14.76
N GLN A 98 -4.27 -8.73 -14.78
CA GLN A 98 -3.18 -7.77 -14.61
C GLN A 98 -2.69 -7.72 -13.17
N MET A 99 -3.62 -7.78 -12.20
CA MET A 99 -3.31 -7.82 -10.78
C MET A 99 -2.61 -9.13 -10.41
N ASP A 100 -3.14 -10.28 -10.82
CA ASP A 100 -2.53 -11.60 -10.64
C ASP A 100 -1.09 -11.65 -11.16
N ARG A 101 -0.87 -11.21 -12.42
CA ARG A 101 0.48 -11.22 -13.01
C ARG A 101 1.47 -10.41 -12.19
N PHE A 102 1.03 -9.30 -11.60
CA PHE A 102 1.90 -8.40 -10.86
C PHE A 102 2.06 -8.82 -9.39
N PHE A 103 0.97 -8.93 -8.65
CA PHE A 103 0.96 -9.18 -7.20
C PHE A 103 1.25 -10.64 -6.84
N ALA A 104 0.67 -11.60 -7.58
CA ALA A 104 0.91 -13.03 -7.35
C ALA A 104 2.12 -13.58 -8.11
N GLY A 105 2.38 -13.05 -9.30
CA GLY A 105 3.48 -13.46 -10.16
C GLY A 105 4.76 -12.65 -9.97
N GLU A 106 5.06 -11.84 -10.98
CA GLU A 106 6.41 -11.37 -11.30
C GLU A 106 6.99 -10.35 -10.31
N ALA A 107 6.15 -9.59 -9.59
CA ALA A 107 6.61 -8.44 -8.82
C ALA A 107 6.74 -8.73 -7.32
N MET A 108 5.74 -9.35 -6.70
CA MET A 108 5.66 -9.47 -5.23
C MET A 108 5.59 -10.91 -4.73
N GLY A 109 5.35 -11.89 -5.60
CA GLY A 109 5.27 -13.31 -5.21
C GLY A 109 4.13 -13.64 -4.24
N GLY A 110 3.24 -12.70 -3.95
CA GLY A 110 2.13 -12.92 -3.03
C GLY A 110 1.08 -13.78 -3.71
N GLY A 111 1.23 -15.11 -3.67
CA GLY A 111 0.32 -16.02 -4.35
C GLY A 111 -1.11 -15.60 -4.12
N SER A 112 -1.92 -15.44 -5.17
CA SER A 112 -3.34 -15.30 -4.96
C SER A 112 -3.77 -16.60 -4.29
N GLY A 113 -4.24 -16.51 -3.05
CA GLY A 113 -5.19 -17.51 -2.59
C GLY A 113 -6.32 -17.65 -3.62
N SER A 114 -7.31 -18.49 -3.41
CA SER A 114 -8.46 -18.60 -4.33
C SER A 114 -9.28 -17.29 -4.53
N GLU A 115 -8.77 -16.14 -4.08
CA GLU A 115 -9.40 -14.84 -3.96
C GLU A 115 -8.98 -13.92 -5.10
N ASP A 116 -9.97 -13.20 -5.63
CA ASP A 116 -9.81 -12.18 -6.67
C ASP A 116 -9.29 -10.87 -6.06
N PHE A 117 -8.20 -10.29 -6.57
CA PHE A 117 -7.62 -9.04 -6.08
C PHE A 117 -8.58 -7.85 -6.21
N LEU A 118 -9.46 -7.85 -7.22
CA LEU A 118 -10.48 -6.81 -7.39
C LEU A 118 -11.52 -6.83 -6.26
N ASP A 119 -11.74 -7.98 -5.62
CA ASP A 119 -12.60 -8.11 -4.44
C ASP A 119 -11.82 -7.93 -3.13
N PHE A 120 -10.60 -8.48 -3.07
CA PHE A 120 -9.75 -8.45 -1.88
C PHE A 120 -9.31 -7.03 -1.50
N PHE A 121 -8.80 -6.22 -2.44
CA PHE A 121 -8.26 -4.90 -2.10
C PHE A 121 -9.31 -3.91 -1.57
N PRO A 122 -10.53 -3.81 -2.13
CA PRO A 122 -11.59 -3.01 -1.52
C PRO A 122 -11.94 -3.47 -0.10
N LEU A 123 -12.03 -4.78 0.12
CA LEU A 123 -12.34 -5.36 1.42
C LEU A 123 -11.25 -5.02 2.45
N LEU A 124 -9.98 -5.27 2.11
CA LEU A 124 -8.84 -4.92 2.96
C LEU A 124 -8.83 -3.44 3.33
N ALA A 125 -8.96 -2.55 2.33
CA ALA A 125 -8.99 -1.11 2.56
C ALA A 125 -10.14 -0.70 3.50
N GLN A 126 -11.34 -1.25 3.27
CA GLN A 126 -12.50 -0.95 4.10
C GLN A 126 -12.27 -1.38 5.55
N ARG A 127 -11.80 -2.60 5.79
CA ARG A 127 -11.55 -3.11 7.15
C ARG A 127 -10.47 -2.32 7.88
N CYS A 128 -9.39 -1.92 7.18
CA CYS A 128 -8.39 -1.02 7.75
C CYS A 128 -8.98 0.34 8.15
N ILE A 129 -9.82 0.94 7.29
CA ILE A 129 -10.49 2.22 7.58
C ILE A 129 -11.44 2.09 8.77
N GLU A 130 -12.24 1.03 8.82
CA GLU A 130 -13.16 0.74 9.92
C GLU A 130 -12.41 0.63 11.24
N HIS A 131 -11.36 -0.21 11.31
CA HIS A 131 -10.53 -0.34 12.48
C HIS A 131 -9.93 1.00 12.93
N LEU A 132 -9.37 1.78 12.00
CA LEU A 132 -8.79 3.09 12.32
C LEU A 132 -9.84 4.04 12.92
N LYS A 133 -11.07 4.06 12.40
CA LYS A 133 -12.15 4.90 12.92
C LYS A 133 -12.63 4.46 14.30
N GLU A 134 -12.68 3.16 14.55
CA GLU A 134 -13.21 2.59 15.79
C GLU A 134 -12.19 2.62 16.93
N ALA A 135 -10.95 2.22 16.65
CA ALA A 135 -9.92 2.05 17.66
C ALA A 135 -9.06 3.31 17.89
N HIS A 136 -9.03 4.25 16.93
CA HIS A 136 -8.14 5.40 16.99
C HIS A 136 -8.87 6.72 16.75
N SER A 137 -8.73 7.65 17.71
CA SER A 137 -9.12 9.03 17.48
C SER A 137 -8.13 9.70 16.50
N PRO A 138 -8.57 10.69 15.70
CA PRO A 138 -7.68 11.45 14.84
C PRO A 138 -6.48 12.00 15.63
N LEU A 139 -5.27 11.81 15.09
CA LEU A 139 -4.02 12.31 15.71
C LEU A 139 -3.83 13.83 15.54
N TRP A 140 -4.89 14.56 15.17
CA TRP A 140 -4.84 15.97 14.88
C TRP A 140 -6.03 16.70 15.50
N GLU A 141 -5.72 17.74 16.27
CA GLU A 141 -6.69 18.76 16.66
C GLU A 141 -6.27 20.11 16.05
N PRO A 142 -7.21 20.86 15.44
CA PRO A 142 -6.91 22.20 14.98
C PRO A 142 -6.52 23.09 16.16
N LYS A 143 -5.35 23.75 16.08
CA LYS A 143 -5.01 24.81 17.04
C LYS A 143 -6.13 25.86 17.03
N ARG A 144 -6.77 26.09 18.18
CA ARG A 144 -7.74 27.18 18.33
C ARG A 144 -7.07 28.48 17.88
N ARG A 145 -7.55 29.09 16.80
CA ARG A 145 -7.12 30.44 16.40
C ARG A 145 -7.37 31.35 17.59
N TRP A 146 -6.30 31.97 18.13
CA TRP A 146 -6.46 33.03 19.12
C TRP A 146 -7.28 34.16 18.50
N PRO A 147 -8.29 34.71 19.20
CA PRO A 147 -9.00 35.87 18.70
C PRO A 147 -7.98 37.01 18.51
N ARG A 148 -7.92 37.56 17.29
CA ARG A 148 -7.24 38.84 17.06
C ARG A 148 -7.83 39.83 18.06
N ARG A 149 -7.00 40.35 18.96
CA ARG A 149 -7.35 41.60 19.66
C ARG A 149 -7.44 42.66 18.58
N GLU A 150 -8.65 43.10 18.26
CA GLU A 150 -8.85 44.42 17.68
C GLU A 150 -8.27 45.41 18.69
N THR A 151 -7.15 46.02 18.32
CA THR A 151 -6.64 47.20 18.99
C THR A 151 -7.41 48.38 18.41
N ASP A 152 -8.28 48.96 19.24
CA ASP A 152 -8.79 50.34 19.09
C ASP A 152 -7.63 51.36 19.02
#